data_AF-A0A0H3CIC5-F1
#
_entry.id   AF-A0A0H3CIC5-F1
#
_cell.length_a   1.000
_cell.length_b   1.000
_cell.length_c   1.000
_cell.angle_alpha   90.00
_cell.angle_beta   90.00
_cell.angle_gamma   90.00
#
_symmetry.space_group_name_H-M   'P 1'
#
loop_
_entity.id
_entity.type
_entity.pdbx_description
1 polymer ?
#
loop_
_entity_poly.entity_id
_entity_poly.type
_entity_poly.pdbx_seq_one_letter_code
_entity_poly.pdbx_strand_id
1 'polypeptide(L)'
;MGFPSPASDYVEQQLSPVVLCNIGADSRVLETDIGFAVIEPCVKTCEGDVLLILSDGRTQFAKLMGKALITDDGEAIEGAALADVEVLGVATFFINRVREDDSPVM
;
A
#
# COMPACT_ATOMS: atom_id res chain seq x y z
N MET A 1 -41.41 32.02 10.64
CA MET A 1 -39.94 32.17 10.48
C MET A 1 -39.37 30.78 10.30
N GLY A 2 -38.79 30.47 9.14
CA GLY A 2 -38.24 29.14 8.84
C GLY A 2 -36.84 29.02 9.43
N PHE A 3 -36.55 27.88 10.07
CA PHE A 3 -35.20 27.57 10.54
C PHE A 3 -34.24 27.57 9.33
N PRO A 4 -33.08 28.23 9.40
CA PRO A 4 -32.06 28.09 8.37
C PRO A 4 -31.66 26.60 8.29
N SER A 5 -31.71 26.04 7.08
CA SER A 5 -31.39 24.63 6.86
C SER A 5 -29.93 24.35 7.26
N PRO A 6 -29.65 23.38 8.15
CA PRO A 6 -28.30 22.99 8.56
C PRO A 6 -27.37 22.59 7.41
N ALA A 7 -27.95 22.27 6.24
CA ALA A 7 -27.23 21.86 5.05
C ALA A 7 -26.39 22.97 4.40
N SER A 8 -26.57 24.24 4.77
CA SER A 8 -25.80 25.35 4.17
C SER A 8 -24.33 25.39 4.62
N ASP A 9 -24.02 24.76 5.75
CA ASP A 9 -22.65 24.68 6.30
C ASP A 9 -21.95 23.35 5.94
N TYR A 10 -22.60 22.49 5.15
CA TYR A 10 -21.99 21.23 4.73
C TYR A 10 -21.02 21.47 3.58
N VAL A 11 -19.73 21.35 3.87
CA VAL A 11 -18.66 21.34 2.89
C VAL A 11 -18.17 19.90 2.74
N GLU A 12 -18.49 19.26 1.60
CA GLU A 12 -17.93 17.93 1.31
C GLU A 12 -16.42 18.01 1.13
N GLN A 13 -15.71 17.16 1.84
CA GLN A 13 -14.30 16.95 1.56
C GLN A 13 -14.17 16.23 0.22
N GLN A 14 -13.40 16.81 -0.70
CA GLN A 14 -13.14 16.18 -1.98
C GLN A 14 -12.44 14.83 -1.77
N LEU A 15 -13.03 13.77 -2.31
CA LEU A 15 -12.42 12.44 -2.37
C LEU A 15 -11.12 12.53 -3.18
N SER A 16 -10.03 12.08 -2.56
CA SER A 16 -8.70 11.99 -3.18
C SER A 16 -7.96 10.76 -2.66
N PRO A 17 -6.96 10.24 -3.40
CA PRO A 17 -6.15 9.11 -2.96
C PRO A 17 -5.49 9.36 -1.59
N VAL A 18 -5.11 10.61 -1.30
CA VAL A 18 -4.55 11.00 0.01
C VAL A 18 -5.52 10.67 1.14
N VAL A 19 -6.80 10.98 0.95
CA VAL A 19 -7.85 10.72 1.95
C VAL A 19 -8.21 9.24 1.98
N LEU A 20 -8.36 8.60 0.82
CA LEU A 20 -8.79 7.19 0.72
C LEU A 20 -7.75 6.20 1.23
N CYS A 21 -6.47 6.47 0.97
CA CYS A 21 -5.35 5.60 1.33
C CYS A 21 -4.61 6.11 2.59
N ASN A 22 -5.18 7.08 3.31
CA ASN A 22 -4.63 7.65 4.54
C ASN A 22 -3.15 8.06 4.40
N ILE A 23 -2.80 8.71 3.29
CA ILE A 23 -1.42 9.13 2.99
C ILE A 23 -1.09 10.34 3.86
N GLY A 24 -0.14 10.17 4.78
CA GLY A 24 0.39 11.20 5.66
C GLY A 24 1.72 11.78 5.20
N ALA A 25 2.37 12.53 6.09
CA ALA A 25 3.66 13.17 5.82
C ALA A 25 4.83 12.17 5.72
N ASP A 26 4.74 11.06 6.44
CA ASP A 26 5.77 10.02 6.48
C ASP A 26 5.53 8.87 5.48
N SER A 27 4.34 8.86 4.86
CA SER A 27 3.98 7.91 3.81
C SER A 27 4.82 8.12 2.56
N ARG A 28 5.18 7.02 1.91
CA ARG A 28 5.87 7.04 0.61
C ARG A 28 5.01 6.36 -0.43
N VAL A 29 4.92 6.95 -1.62
CA VAL A 29 4.23 6.34 -2.75
C VAL A 29 5.28 5.77 -3.71
N LEU A 30 5.22 4.47 -3.94
CA LEU A 30 6.11 3.76 -4.85
C LEU A 30 5.35 3.39 -6.12
N GLU A 31 5.94 3.65 -7.29
CA GLU A 31 5.38 3.19 -8.57
C GLU A 31 5.64 1.69 -8.75
N THR A 32 4.64 0.97 -9.25
CA THR A 32 4.71 -0.44 -9.60
C THR A 32 4.38 -0.63 -11.08
N ASP A 33 4.59 -1.83 -11.60
CA ASP A 33 4.27 -2.19 -12.99
C ASP A 33 2.77 -2.02 -13.33
N ILE A 34 1.89 -2.18 -12.35
CA ILE A 34 0.43 -2.06 -12.50
C ILE A 34 -0.18 -0.80 -11.88
N GLY A 35 0.61 0.08 -11.24
CA GLY A 35 0.08 1.27 -10.59
C GLY A 35 1.00 1.81 -9.49
N PHE A 36 0.50 1.85 -8.26
CA PHE A 36 1.24 2.40 -7.12
C PHE A 36 1.04 1.57 -5.85
N ALA A 37 1.99 1.65 -4.93
CA ALA A 37 1.88 1.15 -3.57
C ALA A 37 2.10 2.31 -2.58
N VAL A 38 1.31 2.35 -1.52
CA VAL A 38 1.51 3.27 -0.38
C VAL A 38 2.29 2.51 0.69
N ILE A 39 3.45 3.05 1.04
CA ILE A 39 4.40 2.48 1.99
C ILE A 39 4.40 3.34 3.25
N GLU A 40 4.05 2.74 4.37
CA GLU A 40 4.10 3.36 5.69
C GLU A 40 5.37 2.94 6.44
N PRO A 41 5.93 3.83 7.30
CA PRO A 41 6.99 3.46 8.21
C PRO A 41 6.62 2.26 9.07
N CYS A 42 7.47 1.23 9.07
CA CYS A 42 7.28 0.04 9.91
C CYS A 42 7.52 0.38 11.40
N VAL A 43 6.46 0.49 12.19
CA VAL A 43 6.58 0.52 13.66
C VAL A 43 6.40 -0.87 14.27
N LYS A 44 5.44 -1.65 13.73
CA LYS A 44 5.17 -3.05 14.09
C LYS A 44 4.59 -3.75 12.87
N THR A 45 5.06 -4.97 12.60
CA THR A 45 4.51 -5.83 11.55
C THR A 45 3.57 -6.87 12.15
N CYS A 46 2.44 -7.11 11.50
CA CYS A 46 1.47 -8.14 11.80
C CYS A 46 1.59 -9.31 10.82
N GLU A 47 1.19 -10.51 11.26
CA GLU A 47 1.08 -11.64 10.35
C GLU A 47 0.10 -11.30 9.21
N GLY A 48 0.52 -11.53 7.97
CA GLY A 48 -0.26 -11.16 6.79
C GLY A 48 0.16 -9.86 6.12
N ASP A 49 0.93 -9.01 6.80
CA ASP A 49 1.39 -7.75 6.23
C ASP A 49 2.25 -7.97 4.99
N VAL A 50 2.09 -7.10 4.00
CA VAL A 50 2.97 -7.04 2.83
C VAL A 50 4.02 -5.97 3.11
N LEU A 51 5.29 -6.37 3.09
CA LEU A 51 6.42 -5.50 3.38
C LEU A 51 7.15 -5.15 2.10
N LEU A 52 7.61 -3.90 1.99
CA LEU A 52 8.64 -3.54 1.03
C LEU A 52 9.98 -3.90 1.66
N ILE A 53 10.73 -4.79 1.02
CA ILE A 53 12.02 -5.25 1.50
C ILE A 53 13.12 -4.95 0.48
N LEU A 54 14.34 -4.78 0.97
CA LEU A 54 15.56 -4.80 0.18
C LEU A 54 16.28 -6.12 0.45
N SER A 55 16.41 -6.95 -0.58
CA SER A 55 17.11 -8.23 -0.54
C SER A 55 17.99 -8.35 -1.79
N ASP A 56 19.23 -8.81 -1.64
CA ASP A 56 20.19 -8.94 -2.75
C ASP A 56 20.34 -7.68 -3.63
N GLY A 57 20.23 -6.50 -3.01
CA GLY A 57 20.30 -5.21 -3.69
C GLY A 57 19.08 -4.85 -4.53
N ARG A 58 17.97 -5.59 -4.41
CA ARG A 58 16.70 -5.33 -5.10
C ARG A 58 15.58 -5.06 -4.12
N THR A 59 14.76 -4.05 -4.43
CA THR A 59 13.53 -3.80 -3.69
C THR A 59 12.40 -4.65 -4.24
N GLN A 60 11.73 -5.40 -3.37
CA GLN A 60 10.59 -6.24 -3.73
C GLN A 60 9.56 -6.29 -2.61
N PHE A 61 8.37 -6.78 -2.94
CA PHE A 61 7.33 -7.02 -1.94
C PHE A 61 7.43 -8.45 -1.42
N ALA A 62 7.26 -8.61 -0.12
CA ALA A 62 7.15 -9.93 0.50
C ALA A 62 6.09 -9.93 1.60
N LYS A 63 5.32 -11.00 1.67
CA LYS A 63 4.26 -11.18 2.67
C LYS A 63 4.82 -11.86 3.91
N LEU A 64 4.63 -11.27 5.08
CA LEU A 64 5.03 -11.86 6.35
C LEU A 64 4.08 -13.00 6.72
N MET A 65 4.58 -14.23 6.74
CA MET A 65 3.84 -15.44 7.12
C MET A 65 4.60 -16.14 8.25
N GLY A 66 4.09 -16.05 9.48
CA GLY A 66 4.78 -16.55 10.66
C GLY A 66 6.16 -15.90 10.85
N LYS A 67 7.22 -16.67 10.60
CA LYS A 67 8.63 -16.22 10.68
C LYS A 67 9.32 -16.15 9.32
N ALA A 68 8.58 -16.27 8.23
CA ALA A 68 9.09 -16.24 6.87
C ALA A 68 8.52 -15.03 6.11
N LEU A 69 9.29 -14.56 5.14
CA LEU A 69 8.85 -13.59 4.14
C LEU A 69 8.61 -14.34 2.83
N ILE A 70 7.37 -14.31 2.33
CA ILE A 70 6.99 -14.97 1.09
C ILE A 70 7.00 -13.95 -0.04
N THR A 71 7.90 -14.10 -1.00
CA THR A 71 8.05 -13.19 -2.14
C THR A 71 6.97 -13.44 -3.20
N ASP A 72 6.83 -12.56 -4.19
CA ASP A 72 5.78 -12.68 -5.21
C ASP A 72 5.97 -13.89 -6.14
N ASP A 73 7.21 -14.33 -6.34
CA ASP A 73 7.57 -15.56 -7.06
C ASP A 73 7.29 -16.84 -6.25
N GLY A 74 6.90 -16.71 -4.97
CA GLY A 74 6.52 -17.81 -4.10
C GLY A 74 7.67 -18.42 -3.30
N GLU A 75 8.88 -17.85 -3.39
CA GLU A 75 9.99 -18.23 -2.54
C GLU A 75 9.79 -17.75 -1.09
N ALA A 76 10.37 -18.50 -0.15
CA ALA A 76 10.33 -18.18 1.27
C ALA A 76 11.73 -17.78 1.74
N ILE A 77 11.87 -16.55 2.23
CA ILE A 77 13.07 -16.09 2.92
C ILE A 77 12.87 -16.33 4.41
N GLU A 78 13.69 -17.20 5.00
CA GLU A 78 13.56 -17.60 6.40
C GLU A 78 14.92 -17.90 7.05
N GLY A 79 14.91 -18.03 8.37
CA GLY A 79 16.09 -18.41 9.15
C GLY A 79 17.23 -17.40 9.01
N ALA A 80 18.42 -17.87 8.65
CA ALA A 80 19.62 -17.03 8.53
C ALA A 80 19.55 -16.03 7.37
N ALA A 81 18.80 -16.34 6.30
CA ALA A 81 18.69 -15.46 5.13
C ALA A 81 17.97 -14.14 5.46
N LEU A 82 17.13 -14.12 6.50
CA LEU A 82 16.48 -12.88 6.97
C LEU A 82 17.48 -11.85 7.50
N ALA A 83 18.70 -12.26 7.87
CA ALA A 83 19.72 -11.33 8.35
C ALA A 83 20.21 -10.37 7.25
N ASP A 84 20.08 -10.78 5.99
CA ASP A 84 20.48 -9.99 4.83
C ASP A 84 19.31 -9.19 4.21
N VAL A 85 18.12 -9.25 4.83
CA VAL A 85 16.92 -8.53 4.40
C VAL A 85 16.72 -7.26 5.23
N GLU A 86 16.60 -6.12 4.55
CA GLU A 86 16.19 -4.87 5.19
C GLU A 86 14.71 -4.58 4.91
N VAL A 87 13.92 -4.34 5.96
CA VAL A 87 12.52 -3.93 5.82
C VAL A 87 12.44 -2.42 5.70
N LEU A 88 11.94 -1.93 4.56
CA LEU A 88 11.83 -0.51 4.25
C LEU A 88 10.48 0.10 4.69
N GLY A 89 9.44 -0.71 4.83
CA GLY A 89 8.11 -0.27 5.26
C GLY A 89 7.02 -1.31 5.02
N VAL A 90 5.79 -1.02 5.49
CA VAL A 90 4.60 -1.83 5.22
C VAL A 90 3.84 -1.24 4.04
N ALA A 91 3.49 -2.07 3.06
CA ALA A 91 2.58 -1.70 1.99
C ALA A 91 1.13 -1.77 2.50
N THR A 92 0.49 -0.62 2.70
CA THR A 92 -0.88 -0.53 3.24
C THR A 92 -1.94 -0.52 2.16
N PHE A 93 -1.61 0.03 0.99
CA PHE A 93 -2.52 0.09 -0.16
C PHE A 93 -1.79 -0.22 -1.46
N PHE A 94 -2.45 -0.97 -2.34
CA PHE A 94 -2.08 -1.13 -3.74
C PHE A 94 -3.15 -0.45 -4.60
N ILE A 95 -2.72 0.55 -5.37
CA ILE A 95 -3.56 1.36 -6.26
C ILE A 95 -3.27 0.89 -7.68
N ASN A 96 -4.04 -0.10 -8.11
CA ASN A 96 -3.82 -0.75 -9.40
C ASN A 96 -4.69 -0.15 -10.49
N ARG A 97 -4.14 -0.04 -11.70
CA ARG A 97 -4.90 0.27 -12.90
C ARG A 97 -5.81 -0.91 -13.21
N VAL A 98 -7.12 -0.68 -13.14
CA VAL A 98 -8.09 -1.62 -13.69
C VAL A 98 -8.06 -1.39 -15.20
N ARG A 99 -7.30 -2.23 -15.94
CA ARG A 99 -7.17 -2.39 -17.42
C ARG A 99 -7.60 -1.21 -18.32
N GLU A 100 -6.83 -0.88 -19.35
CA GLU A 100 -7.36 -0.08 -20.48
C GLU A 100 -8.65 -0.75 -21.00
N ASP A 101 -9.78 -0.08 -20.80
CA ASP A 101 -11.08 -0.48 -21.30
C ASP A 101 -11.09 -0.22 -22.81
N ASP A 102 -10.51 -1.16 -23.57
CA ASP A 102 -10.62 -1.22 -25.03
C ASP A 102 -11.92 -1.96 -25.43
N SER A 103 -12.94 -1.98 -24.55
CA SER A 103 -14.27 -2.44 -24.92
C SER A 103 -14.97 -1.28 -25.63
N PRO A 104 -15.32 -1.40 -26.92
CA PRO A 104 -16.31 -0.50 -27.49
C PRO A 104 -17.60 -0.72 -26.72
N VAL A 105 -18.05 0.29 -25.97
CA VAL A 105 -19.41 0.31 -25.44
C VAL A 105 -20.36 0.16 -26.63
N MET A 106 -21.08 -0.97 -26.69
CA MET A 106 -22.16 -1.20 -27.66
C MET A 106 -23.41 -0.42 -27.26
#